data_AF-A0A821PD00-F1
#
_entry.id   AF-A0A821PD00-F1
#
_cell.length_a   1.000
_cell.length_b   1.000
_cell.length_c   1.000
_cell.angle_alpha   90.00
_cell.angle_beta   90.00
_cell.angle_gamma   90.00
#
_symmetry.space_group_name_H-M   'P 1'
#
loop_
_entity.id
_entity.type
_entity.pdbx_description
1 polymer ?
#
loop_
_entity_poly.entity_id
_entity_poly.type
_entity_poly.pdbx_seq_one_letter_code
_entity_poly.pdbx_strand_id
1 'polypeptide(L)'
;MTGRLLTREEDILNRWKKYFAELYNPTSAKYIKLNEPTDNESNTISTTEVTTAIQSLKSGKAAGVDEIRPEMLKSLKSGGVDWLTRICRVAWTT
;
A
#
# COMPACT_ATOMS: atom_id res chain seq x y z
N MET A 1 25.12 12.75 -7.92
CA MET A 1 24.53 12.05 -9.08
C MET A 1 23.96 13.10 -10.01
N THR A 2 24.49 13.22 -11.22
CA THR A 2 24.00 14.16 -12.23
C THR A 2 22.94 13.44 -13.08
N GLY A 3 21.68 13.85 -12.96
CA GLY A 3 20.63 13.37 -13.85
C GLY A 3 20.85 13.92 -15.25
N ARG A 4 20.94 13.05 -16.25
CA ARG A 4 21.04 13.43 -17.66
C ARG A 4 19.65 13.33 -18.29
N LEU A 5 19.17 14.44 -18.85
CA LEU A 5 17.93 14.46 -19.62
C LEU A 5 18.10 13.65 -20.92
N LEU A 6 17.19 12.71 -21.17
CA LEU A 6 17.13 11.95 -22.41
C LEU A 6 16.02 12.55 -23.28
N THR A 7 16.37 12.99 -24.48
CA THR A 7 15.43 13.66 -25.40
C THR A 7 15.22 12.88 -26.69
N ARG A 8 16.10 11.92 -27.01
CA ARG A 8 15.95 11.04 -28.18
C ARG A 8 15.13 9.82 -27.80
N GLU A 9 14.20 9.43 -28.66
CA GLU A 9 13.29 8.30 -28.44
C GLU A 9 14.03 6.99 -28.15
N GLU A 10 15.08 6.69 -28.92
CA GLU A 10 15.93 5.50 -28.74
C GLU A 10 16.57 5.44 -27.34
N ASP A 11 17.04 6.58 -26.83
CA ASP A 11 17.67 6.67 -25.52
C ASP A 11 16.63 6.46 -24.39
N ILE A 12 15.44 7.03 -24.58
CA ILE A 12 14.32 6.87 -23.65
C ILE A 12 13.90 5.39 -23.59
N LEU A 13 13.70 4.74 -24.74
CA LEU A 13 13.30 3.34 -24.83
C LEU A 13 14.37 2.43 -24.21
N ASN A 14 15.66 2.67 -24.48
CA ASN A 14 16.74 1.91 -23.87
C ASN A 14 16.81 2.10 -22.35
N ARG A 15 16.54 3.32 -21.84
CA ARG A 15 16.50 3.56 -20.39
C ARG A 15 15.37 2.80 -19.71
N TRP A 16 14.18 2.78 -20.31
CA TRP A 16 13.02 2.01 -19.84
C TRP A 16 13.30 0.51 -19.87
N LYS A 17 13.85 0.00 -20.97
CA LYS A 17 14.24 -1.42 -21.09
C LYS A 17 15.20 -1.83 -19.97
N LYS A 18 16.22 -1.02 -19.70
CA LYS A 18 17.18 -1.28 -18.61
C LYS A 18 16.52 -1.24 -17.23
N TYR A 19 15.67 -0.24 -16.99
CA TYR A 19 14.93 -0.13 -15.72
C TYR A 19 14.08 -1.38 -15.44
N PHE A 20 13.32 -1.83 -16.43
CA PHE A 20 12.48 -3.02 -16.27
C PHE A 20 13.29 -4.30 -16.16
N ALA A 21 14.42 -4.42 -16.86
CA ALA A 21 15.33 -5.54 -16.69
C ALA A 21 15.90 -5.59 -15.26
N GLU A 22 16.31 -4.45 -14.70
CA GLU A 22 16.80 -4.34 -13.31
C GLU A 22 15.70 -4.64 -12.29
N LEU A 23 14.46 -4.19 -12.56
CA LEU A 23 13.32 -4.39 -11.68
C LEU A 23 12.87 -5.85 -11.61
N TYR A 24 12.82 -6.54 -12.76
CA TYR A 24 12.24 -7.88 -12.88
C TYR A 24 13.27 -9.01 -12.91
N ASN A 25 14.54 -8.73 -13.22
CA ASN A 25 15.61 -9.73 -13.24
C ASN A 25 16.76 -9.33 -12.29
N PRO A 26 16.52 -9.30 -10.97
CA PRO A 26 17.57 -8.95 -10.02
C PRO A 26 18.72 -9.96 -10.13
N THR A 27 19.89 -9.47 -10.58
CA THR A 27 21.10 -10.29 -10.81
C THR A 27 21.67 -10.86 -9.51
N SER A 28 21.31 -10.28 -8.37
CA SER A 28 21.38 -10.95 -7.08
C SER A 28 19.96 -11.40 -6.74
N ALA A 29 19.70 -12.69 -6.90
CA ALA A 29 18.53 -13.29 -6.30
C ALA A 29 18.67 -13.18 -4.77
N LYS A 30 18.34 -12.01 -4.21
CA LYS A 30 17.69 -11.97 -2.91
C LYS A 30 16.34 -12.62 -3.18
N TYR A 31 16.34 -13.95 -3.10
CA TYR A 31 15.14 -14.68 -2.72
C TYR A 31 14.73 -14.04 -1.39
N ILE A 32 13.86 -13.03 -1.47
CA ILE A 32 12.97 -12.76 -0.38
C ILE A 32 12.27 -14.11 -0.26
N LYS A 33 12.60 -14.88 0.78
CA LYS A 33 11.69 -15.89 1.27
C LYS A 33 10.40 -15.12 1.50
N LEU A 34 9.50 -15.15 0.51
CA LEU A 34 8.10 -15.05 0.83
C LEU A 34 7.93 -16.22 1.78
N ASN A 35 7.91 -15.91 3.08
CA ASN A 35 7.34 -16.86 4.00
C ASN A 35 5.99 -17.18 3.38
N GLU A 36 5.76 -18.45 3.04
CA GLU A 36 4.41 -18.91 2.76
C GLU A 36 3.54 -18.30 3.86
N PRO A 37 2.43 -17.64 3.51
CA PRO A 37 1.54 -17.11 4.53
C PRO A 37 1.21 -18.31 5.41
N THR A 38 1.73 -18.29 6.63
CA THR A 38 1.33 -19.24 7.65
C THR A 38 -0.16 -18.96 7.81
N ASP A 39 -0.99 -19.81 7.22
CA ASP A 39 -2.47 -19.74 7.18
C ASP A 39 -3.08 -19.98 8.58
N ASN A 40 -2.37 -19.52 9.60
CA ASN A 40 -2.59 -19.77 11.01
C ASN A 40 -2.50 -18.47 11.84
N GLU A 41 -2.12 -17.33 11.23
CA GLU A 41 -2.57 -16.04 11.73
C GLU A 41 -3.99 -15.84 11.22
N SER A 42 -4.97 -16.21 12.05
CA SER A 42 -6.39 -15.87 11.93
C SER A 42 -6.67 -14.89 10.78
N ASN A 43 -7.27 -15.38 9.69
CA ASN A 43 -7.69 -14.61 8.49
C ASN A 43 -8.76 -13.53 8.79
N THR A 44 -8.79 -13.02 10.01
CA THR A 44 -9.77 -12.10 10.57
C THR A 44 -9.10 -10.76 10.80
N ILE A 45 -9.45 -9.77 10.00
CA ILE A 45 -9.00 -8.37 10.14
C ILE A 45 -9.19 -7.92 11.60
N SER A 46 -8.11 -7.50 12.25
CA SER A 46 -8.12 -7.16 13.69
C SER A 46 -8.40 -5.67 13.92
N THR A 47 -8.96 -5.32 15.09
CA THR A 47 -9.17 -3.91 15.46
C THR A 47 -7.85 -3.14 15.55
N THR A 48 -6.77 -3.80 15.96
CA THR A 48 -5.42 -3.23 16.03
C THR A 48 -4.84 -2.91 14.65
N GLU A 49 -5.07 -3.78 13.67
CA GLU A 49 -4.68 -3.56 12.28
C GLU A 49 -5.39 -2.35 11.69
N VAL A 50 -6.72 -2.27 11.88
CA VAL A 50 -7.54 -1.14 11.42
C VAL A 50 -7.11 0.16 12.11
N THR A 51 -6.86 0.12 13.42
CA THR A 51 -6.35 1.27 14.17
C THR A 51 -5.02 1.76 13.60
N THR A 52 -4.09 0.84 13.35
CA THR A 52 -2.77 1.15 12.80
C THR A 52 -2.88 1.75 11.39
N ALA A 53 -3.76 1.19 10.55
CA ALA A 53 -4.03 1.70 9.21
C ALA A 53 -4.56 3.15 9.26
N ILE A 54 -5.53 3.43 10.12
CA ILE A 54 -6.08 4.80 10.31
C ILE A 54 -4.99 5.77 10.76
N GLN A 55 -4.15 5.37 11.72
CA GLN A 55 -3.06 6.22 12.22
C GLN A 55 -2.01 6.51 11.14
N SER A 56 -1.74 5.55 10.25
CA SER A 56 -0.77 5.68 9.16
C SER A 56 -1.20 6.65 8.04
N LEU A 57 -2.48 7.04 7.98
CA LEU A 57 -2.98 7.95 6.96
C LEU A 57 -2.25 9.29 7.01
N LYS A 58 -1.96 9.89 5.86
CA LYS A 58 -1.36 11.23 5.81
C LYS A 58 -2.44 12.28 6.11
N SER A 59 -2.15 13.20 7.03
CA SER A 59 -3.02 14.35 7.30
C SER A 59 -2.89 15.44 6.22
N GLY A 60 -3.87 16.32 6.12
CA GLY A 60 -3.92 17.44 5.17
C GLY A 60 -4.21 17.03 3.73
N LYS A 61 -4.73 15.82 3.51
CA LYS A 61 -5.18 15.38 2.18
C LYS A 61 -6.63 15.80 1.96
N ALA A 62 -6.94 16.17 0.71
CA ALA A 62 -8.31 16.40 0.29
C ALA A 62 -9.12 15.10 0.41
N ALA A 63 -10.43 15.23 0.62
CA ALA A 63 -11.35 14.10 0.56
C ALA A 63 -11.42 13.52 -0.85
N GLY A 64 -11.76 12.23 -0.96
CA GLY A 64 -12.05 11.58 -2.22
C GLY A 64 -13.49 11.84 -2.69
N VAL A 65 -13.97 11.01 -3.61
CA VAL A 65 -15.37 11.00 -4.07
C VAL A 65 -16.35 10.62 -2.95
N ASP A 66 -15.84 9.98 -1.90
CA ASP A 66 -16.57 9.65 -0.67
C ASP A 66 -16.79 10.84 0.25
N GLU A 67 -16.14 11.98 -0.02
CA GLU A 67 -16.13 13.19 0.81
C GLU A 67 -15.57 12.97 2.23
N ILE A 68 -14.86 11.86 2.47
CA ILE A 68 -14.28 11.53 3.77
C ILE A 68 -12.81 11.97 3.81
N ARG A 69 -12.47 12.84 4.76
CA ARG A 69 -11.08 13.25 4.99
C ARG A 69 -10.36 12.29 5.95
N PRO A 70 -9.04 12.11 5.83
CA PRO A 70 -8.25 11.32 6.77
C PRO A 70 -8.43 11.75 8.23
N GLU A 71 -8.63 13.05 8.48
CA GLU A 71 -8.86 13.58 9.83
C GLU A 71 -10.15 13.07 10.45
N MET A 72 -11.19 12.83 9.65
CA MET A 72 -12.45 12.26 10.14
C MET A 72 -12.23 10.84 10.63
N LEU A 73 -11.49 10.03 9.87
CA LEU A 73 -11.13 8.66 10.25
C LEU A 73 -10.24 8.64 11.50
N LYS A 74 -9.24 9.53 11.58
CA LYS A 74 -8.37 9.66 12.76
C LYS A 74 -9.10 10.16 14.01
N SER A 75 -10.22 10.86 13.85
CA SER A 75 -11.04 11.34 14.96
C SER A 75 -11.97 10.27 15.55
N LEU A 76 -12.06 9.09 14.90
CA LEU A 76 -12.88 8.00 15.38
C LEU A 76 -12.39 7.51 16.75
N LYS A 77 -13.35 7.38 17.67
CA LYS A 77 -13.16 6.67 18.94
C LYS A 77 -13.29 5.16 18.72
N SER A 78 -13.07 4.37 19.77
CA SER A 78 -13.14 2.90 19.73
C SER A 78 -14.37 2.38 18.98
N GLY A 79 -15.57 2.88 19.27
CA GLY A 79 -16.79 2.43 18.60
C GLY A 79 -16.80 2.64 17.08
N GLY A 80 -16.12 3.69 16.59
CA GLY A 80 -15.97 3.92 15.15
C GLY A 80 -14.98 2.95 14.50
N VAL A 81 -13.89 2.64 15.20
CA VAL A 81 -12.90 1.65 14.76
C VAL A 81 -13.52 0.24 14.75
N ASP A 82 -14.34 -0.10 15.74
CA ASP A 82 -15.06 -1.38 15.78
C ASP A 82 -16.01 -1.52 14.59
N TRP A 83 -16.71 -0.44 14.24
CA TRP A 83 -17.62 -0.43 13.09
C TRP A 83 -16.87 -0.58 11.77
N LEU A 84 -15.77 0.15 11.58
CA LEU A 84 -14.90 0.00 10.40
C LEU A 84 -14.33 -1.41 10.29
N THR A 85 -13.87 -1.98 11.40
CA THR A 85 -13.36 -3.36 11.45
C THR A 85 -14.43 -4.35 10.99
N ARG A 86 -15.70 -4.15 11.41
CA ARG A 86 -16.83 -4.96 10.93
C ARG A 86 -17.05 -4.80 9.43
N ILE A 87 -17.05 -3.58 8.89
CA ILE A 87 -17.19 -3.37 7.44
C ILE A 87 -16.07 -4.08 6.68
N CYS A 88 -14.82 -3.90 7.10
CA CYS A 88 -13.66 -4.51 6.43
C CYS A 88 -13.79 -6.04 6.39
N ARG A 89 -14.24 -6.67 7.48
CA ARG A 89 -14.48 -8.13 7.52
C ARG A 89 -15.58 -8.56 6.55
N VAL A 90 -16.67 -7.81 6.47
CA VAL A 90 -17.76 -8.11 5.51
C VAL A 90 -17.27 -7.97 4.07
N ALA A 91 -16.56 -6.87 3.77
CA ALA A 91 -16.01 -6.63 2.44
C ALA A 91 -14.96 -7.66 2.01
N TRP A 92 -14.19 -8.20 2.96
CA TRP A 92 -13.17 -9.22 2.70
C TRP A 92 -13.74 -10.62 2.46
N THR A 93 -14.93 -10.89 2.99
CA THR A 93 -15.59 -12.21 2.88
C THR A 93 -16.60 -12.29 1.74
N THR A 94 -16.83 -11.18 1.03
CA THR A 94 -17.70 -11.08 -0.14
C THR A 94 -16.88 -11.20 -1.42
#